data_AF-A0A9E1QJB5-F1
#
_entry.id   AF-A0A9E1QJB5-F1
#
_cell.length_a   1.000
_cell.length_b   1.000
_cell.length_c   1.000
_cell.angle_alpha   90.00
_cell.angle_beta   90.00
_cell.angle_gamma   90.00
#
_symmetry.space_group_name_H-M   'P 1'
#
loop_
_entity.id
_entity.type
_entity.pdbx_description
1 polymer ?
#
loop_
_entity_poly.entity_id
_entity_poly.type
_entity_poly.pdbx_seq_one_letter_code
_entity_poly.pdbx_strand_id
1 'polypeptide(L)'
;MGPISSRLVAMESKRGWAAILVLAAIAIFVVPILNLAVPEGSLFHIPTFWVTTLGKYLAFAILALSLDLIWGYAGILSLGHGAFFGLGGYAMGMYMMRQIGERSVYGNPDLPDFMVFLNWDSVPWYWLGFDQFWFAALMVLAVPGALAFVFGWLAFRSRITGVYFSIISQAMVFAFMLAFFRNEMGFGGNNGLTDFKDILGFELSRDTTKVGLYIASAVSLLIVYLICRTVVSSKLGRLLIAVRDAENRVRFLGYSVTNAKLFVFTLSAMIAGLAGALYVPQVGIINPGEFAPAKSIEMAIWVAVGGRGTLFGAIIGAFAINGARTYFTAAAPEIWLFFLGSLFILVTLVMPQGIVGVYKFLRSGELIEAIGRRLRRGDA
;
A
#
# COMPACT_ATOMS: atom_id res chain seq x y z
N MET A 1 22.25 15.98 -11.01
CA MET A 1 20.89 15.55 -11.42
C MET A 1 21.00 14.88 -12.77
N GLY A 2 21.07 13.55 -12.83
CA GLY A 2 21.12 12.82 -14.10
C GLY A 2 19.84 13.01 -14.90
N PRO A 3 19.87 12.92 -16.24
CA PRO A 3 18.71 13.21 -17.07
C PRO A 3 17.57 12.25 -16.70
N ILE A 4 16.38 12.82 -16.54
CA ILE A 4 15.11 12.15 -16.17
C ILE A 4 14.82 10.93 -17.06
N SER A 5 15.35 10.89 -18.27
CA SER A 5 15.33 9.73 -19.18
C SER A 5 16.01 8.48 -18.59
N SER A 6 17.10 8.61 -17.85
CA SER A 6 17.85 7.47 -17.28
C SER A 6 17.10 6.70 -16.19
N ARG A 7 16.16 7.35 -15.47
CA ARG A 7 15.39 6.71 -14.40
C ARG A 7 14.28 5.82 -14.94
N LEU A 8 13.65 6.20 -16.04
CA LEU A 8 12.68 5.37 -16.78
C LEU A 8 13.37 4.24 -17.54
N VAL A 9 14.51 4.53 -18.19
CA VAL A 9 15.21 3.60 -19.10
C VAL A 9 15.88 2.42 -18.38
N ALA A 10 16.34 2.57 -17.14
CA ALA A 10 17.03 1.47 -16.44
C ALA A 10 16.14 0.23 -16.17
N MET A 11 14.82 0.41 -16.03
CA MET A 11 13.87 -0.68 -15.79
C MET A 11 13.19 -1.20 -17.06
N GLU A 12 13.47 -0.61 -18.23
CA GLU A 12 13.06 -1.11 -19.55
C GLU A 12 14.04 -2.15 -20.12
N SER A 13 15.15 -2.41 -19.43
CA SER A 13 16.06 -3.47 -19.85
C SER A 13 15.37 -4.84 -19.78
N LYS A 14 15.63 -5.70 -20.77
CA LYS A 14 15.16 -7.10 -20.79
C LYS A 14 15.47 -7.84 -19.47
N ARG A 15 16.59 -7.49 -18.82
CA ARG A 15 17.00 -8.02 -17.52
C ARG A 15 16.10 -7.59 -16.35
N GLY A 16 15.60 -6.36 -16.37
CA GLY A 16 14.66 -5.86 -15.34
C GLY A 16 13.32 -6.59 -15.42
N TRP A 17 12.80 -6.78 -16.63
CA TRP A 17 11.60 -7.59 -16.85
C TRP A 17 11.78 -9.05 -16.44
N ALA A 18 12.91 -9.66 -16.79
CA ALA A 18 13.22 -11.02 -16.36
C ALA A 18 13.24 -11.14 -14.83
N ALA A 19 13.85 -10.19 -14.11
CA ALA A 19 13.87 -10.20 -12.65
C ALA A 19 12.46 -10.10 -12.05
N ILE A 20 11.60 -9.23 -12.58
CA ILE A 20 10.21 -9.09 -12.12
C ILE A 20 9.43 -10.38 -12.35
N LEU A 21 9.55 -10.97 -13.54
CA LEU A 21 8.85 -12.22 -13.87
C LEU A 21 9.34 -13.39 -13.02
N VAL A 22 10.65 -13.47 -12.74
CA VAL A 22 11.22 -14.49 -11.85
C VAL A 22 10.70 -14.30 -10.42
N LEU A 23 10.72 -13.07 -9.88
CA LEU A 23 10.21 -12.80 -8.53
C LEU A 23 8.70 -13.07 -8.44
N ALA A 24 7.93 -12.70 -9.45
CA ALA A 24 6.51 -13.00 -9.53
C ALA A 24 6.27 -14.52 -9.61
N ALA A 25 7.05 -15.25 -10.41
CA ALA A 25 6.93 -16.71 -10.50
C ALA A 25 7.29 -17.39 -9.17
N ILE A 26 8.31 -16.91 -8.47
CA ILE A 26 8.67 -17.39 -7.13
C ILE A 26 7.52 -17.16 -6.16
N ALA A 27 6.96 -15.95 -6.12
CA ALA A 27 5.84 -15.63 -5.24
C ALA A 27 4.56 -16.41 -5.61
N ILE A 28 4.23 -16.57 -6.89
CA ILE A 28 2.96 -17.18 -7.32
C ILE A 28 3.02 -18.71 -7.31
N PHE A 29 4.16 -19.32 -7.60
CA PHE A 29 4.27 -20.77 -7.75
C PHE A 29 5.17 -21.42 -6.70
N VAL A 30 6.38 -20.90 -6.49
CA VAL A 30 7.37 -21.56 -5.64
C VAL A 30 6.94 -21.54 -4.17
N VAL A 31 6.55 -20.38 -3.64
CA VAL A 31 6.14 -20.26 -2.22
C VAL A 31 4.92 -21.14 -1.89
N PRO A 32 3.83 -21.15 -2.70
CA PRO A 32 2.70 -22.06 -2.47
C PRO A 32 3.06 -23.54 -2.54
N ILE A 33 3.91 -23.94 -3.51
CA ILE A 33 4.36 -25.33 -3.64
C ILE A 33 5.18 -25.75 -2.42
N LEU A 34 6.09 -24.89 -1.96
CA LEU A 34 6.90 -25.14 -0.76
C LEU A 34 6.07 -25.20 0.53
N ASN A 35 4.90 -24.58 0.58
CA ASN A 35 3.99 -24.69 1.72
C ASN A 35 3.09 -25.94 1.63
N LEU A 36 2.48 -26.21 0.47
CA LEU A 36 1.45 -27.25 0.34
C LEU A 36 1.98 -28.63 -0.02
N ALA A 37 3.05 -28.73 -0.81
CA ALA A 37 3.54 -30.01 -1.35
C ALA A 37 4.76 -30.56 -0.62
N VAL A 38 5.51 -29.71 0.07
CA VAL A 38 6.72 -30.12 0.80
C VAL A 38 6.36 -30.51 2.23
N PRO A 39 6.77 -31.70 2.72
CA PRO A 39 6.47 -32.15 4.08
C PRO A 39 7.04 -31.22 5.16
N GLU A 40 6.30 -31.03 6.26
CA GLU A 40 6.65 -30.09 7.36
C GLU A 40 8.04 -30.33 7.98
N GLY A 41 8.54 -31.57 7.96
CA GLY A 41 9.88 -31.92 8.47
C GLY A 41 11.05 -31.57 7.54
N SER A 42 10.76 -31.07 6.32
CA SER A 42 11.78 -30.69 5.35
C SER A 42 12.33 -29.29 5.61
N LEU A 43 13.64 -29.11 5.40
CA LEU A 43 14.29 -27.79 5.45
C LEU A 43 13.71 -26.78 4.45
N PHE A 44 13.04 -27.24 3.40
CA PHE A 44 12.46 -26.40 2.35
C PHE A 44 10.98 -26.07 2.60
N HIS A 45 10.34 -26.66 3.62
CA HIS A 45 8.94 -26.36 3.92
C HIS A 45 8.80 -24.91 4.41
N ILE A 46 7.84 -24.18 3.86
CA ILE A 46 7.50 -22.83 4.32
C ILE A 46 6.24 -22.95 5.19
N PRO A 47 6.32 -22.70 6.51
CA PRO A 47 5.15 -22.70 7.39
C PRO A 47 4.08 -21.71 6.94
N THR A 48 2.80 -22.06 7.15
CA THR A 48 1.65 -21.21 6.77
C THR A 48 1.69 -19.82 7.43
N PHE A 49 2.28 -19.70 8.62
CA PHE A 49 2.57 -18.43 9.27
C PHE A 49 3.39 -17.46 8.39
N TRP A 50 4.40 -17.98 7.68
CA TRP A 50 5.21 -17.16 6.79
C TRP A 50 4.45 -16.80 5.51
N VAL A 51 3.58 -17.69 5.02
CA VAL A 51 2.71 -17.40 3.86
C VAL A 51 1.77 -16.23 4.15
N THR A 52 1.06 -16.25 5.28
CA THR A 52 0.15 -15.14 5.66
C THR A 52 0.93 -13.86 5.96
N THR A 53 2.10 -13.96 6.58
CA THR A 53 2.97 -12.80 6.85
C THR A 53 3.49 -12.17 5.55
N LEU A 54 3.92 -12.98 4.59
CA LEU A 54 4.38 -12.49 3.29
C LEU A 54 3.24 -11.90 2.47
N GLY A 55 2.03 -12.48 2.54
CA GLY A 55 0.88 -11.93 1.83
C GLY A 55 0.45 -10.57 2.39
N LYS A 56 0.57 -10.37 3.71
CA LYS A 56 0.41 -9.05 4.34
C LYS A 56 1.44 -8.06 3.78
N TYR A 57 2.70 -8.49 3.59
CA TYR A 57 3.72 -7.63 2.99
C TYR A 57 3.45 -7.33 1.51
N LEU A 58 2.89 -8.28 0.76
CA LEU A 58 2.44 -8.04 -0.62
C LEU A 58 1.36 -6.97 -0.67
N ALA A 59 0.38 -7.01 0.24
CA ALA A 59 -0.63 -5.96 0.38
C ALA A 59 0.02 -4.59 0.71
N PHE A 60 0.98 -4.54 1.64
CA PHE A 60 1.73 -3.32 1.92
C PHE A 60 2.61 -2.85 0.75
N ALA A 61 3.11 -3.75 -0.09
CA ALA A 61 3.82 -3.38 -1.31
C ALA A 61 2.89 -2.73 -2.34
N ILE A 62 1.64 -3.21 -2.48
CA ILE A 62 0.60 -2.56 -3.29
C ILE A 62 0.32 -1.15 -2.75
N LEU A 63 0.23 -1.00 -1.43
CA LEU A 63 0.04 0.29 -0.77
C LEU A 63 1.24 1.24 -0.95
N ALA A 64 2.47 0.72 -0.92
CA ALA A 64 3.65 1.52 -1.20
C ALA A 64 3.70 1.95 -2.67
N LEU A 65 3.29 1.10 -3.61
CA LEU A 65 3.18 1.45 -5.02
C LEU A 65 2.17 2.56 -5.28
N SER A 66 1.02 2.56 -4.59
CA SER A 66 0.06 3.65 -4.74
C SER A 66 0.67 4.98 -4.28
N LEU A 67 1.24 5.03 -3.08
CA LEU A 67 1.88 6.24 -2.59
C LEU A 67 3.05 6.68 -3.47
N ASP A 68 3.87 5.76 -3.99
CA ASP A 68 4.96 6.09 -4.92
C ASP A 68 4.45 6.66 -6.26
N LEU A 69 3.32 6.15 -6.75
CA LEU A 69 2.71 6.65 -7.99
C LEU A 69 2.41 8.16 -7.90
N ILE A 70 1.82 8.61 -6.79
CA ILE A 70 1.53 10.03 -6.60
C ILE A 70 2.73 10.84 -6.08
N TRP A 71 3.44 10.35 -5.07
CA TRP A 71 4.51 11.12 -4.45
C TRP A 71 5.80 11.08 -5.27
N GLY A 72 6.18 9.89 -5.73
CA GLY A 72 7.39 9.65 -6.51
C GLY A 72 7.34 10.34 -7.87
N TYR A 73 6.24 10.20 -8.61
CA TYR A 73 6.12 10.71 -9.98
C TYR A 73 5.45 12.09 -10.08
N ALA A 74 4.38 12.34 -9.33
CA ALA A 74 3.69 13.64 -9.37
C ALA A 74 4.20 14.65 -8.32
N GLY A 75 5.04 14.22 -7.37
CA GLY A 75 5.61 15.09 -6.35
C GLY A 75 4.71 15.43 -5.19
N ILE A 76 3.54 14.79 -5.10
CA ILE A 76 2.51 15.14 -4.11
C ILE A 76 2.58 14.13 -2.98
N LEU A 77 3.13 14.53 -1.84
CA LEU A 77 3.14 13.69 -0.66
C LEU A 77 1.74 13.69 -0.04
N SER A 78 1.04 12.56 -0.16
CA SER A 78 -0.27 12.37 0.47
C SER A 78 -0.11 11.53 1.73
N LEU A 79 -0.30 12.15 2.88
CA LEU A 79 -0.43 11.45 4.16
C LEU A 79 -1.88 10.97 4.40
N GLY A 80 -2.68 10.96 3.32
CA GLY A 80 -4.07 10.50 3.25
C GLY A 80 -4.25 8.99 3.06
N HIS A 81 -3.19 8.26 2.71
CA HIS A 81 -3.30 6.90 2.17
C HIS A 81 -3.85 5.87 3.16
N GLY A 82 -3.63 6.06 4.46
CA GLY A 82 -4.27 5.25 5.50
C GLY A 82 -5.80 5.25 5.41
N ALA A 83 -6.41 6.36 4.98
CA ALA A 83 -7.87 6.41 4.84
C ALA A 83 -8.38 5.58 3.67
N PHE A 84 -7.68 5.62 2.53
CA PHE A 84 -8.05 4.82 1.37
C PHE A 84 -7.84 3.33 1.62
N PHE A 85 -6.73 2.98 2.27
CA PHE A 85 -6.45 1.63 2.73
C PHE A 85 -7.52 1.13 3.71
N GLY A 86 -7.82 1.92 4.74
CA GLY A 86 -8.85 1.59 5.73
C GLY A 86 -10.21 1.39 5.07
N LEU A 87 -10.67 2.30 4.21
CA LEU A 87 -11.96 2.18 3.53
C LEU A 87 -12.09 0.92 2.66
N GLY A 88 -11.04 0.56 1.91
CA GLY A 88 -11.04 -0.69 1.15
C GLY A 88 -11.01 -1.93 2.04
N GLY A 89 -10.27 -1.88 3.15
CA GLY A 89 -10.26 -2.93 4.17
C GLY A 89 -11.62 -3.12 4.84
N TYR A 90 -12.29 -2.02 5.21
CA TYR A 90 -13.63 -2.03 5.77
C TYR A 90 -14.66 -2.55 4.76
N ALA A 91 -14.57 -2.18 3.48
CA ALA A 91 -15.44 -2.75 2.44
C ALA A 91 -15.33 -4.28 2.35
N MET A 92 -14.10 -4.84 2.41
CA MET A 92 -13.90 -6.29 2.45
C MET A 92 -14.35 -6.90 3.79
N GLY A 93 -14.08 -6.23 4.91
CA GLY A 93 -14.51 -6.66 6.24
C GLY A 93 -16.03 -6.72 6.38
N MET A 94 -16.75 -5.75 5.80
CA MET A 94 -18.22 -5.75 5.73
C MET A 94 -18.72 -6.97 4.95
N TYR A 95 -18.08 -7.31 3.83
CA TYR A 95 -18.42 -8.52 3.10
C TYR A 95 -18.23 -9.79 3.94
N MET A 96 -17.07 -9.96 4.56
CA MET A 96 -16.78 -11.16 5.35
C MET A 96 -17.68 -11.27 6.60
N MET A 97 -18.04 -10.15 7.23
CA MET A 97 -19.03 -10.11 8.32
C MET A 97 -20.39 -10.64 7.87
N ARG A 98 -20.80 -10.33 6.64
CA ARG A 98 -22.06 -10.81 6.07
C ARG A 98 -22.02 -12.30 5.70
N GLN A 99 -20.85 -12.95 5.69
CA GLN A 99 -20.71 -14.39 5.39
C GLN A 99 -20.73 -15.29 6.65
N ILE A 100 -20.81 -14.72 7.86
CA ILE A 100 -20.78 -15.50 9.11
C ILE A 100 -22.03 -16.39 9.23
N GLY A 101 -23.22 -15.81 8.99
CA GLY A 101 -24.51 -16.49 9.05
C GLY A 101 -24.78 -17.14 10.41
N GLU A 102 -25.32 -18.35 10.41
CA GLU A 102 -25.68 -19.10 11.63
C GLU A 102 -24.48 -19.42 12.56
N ARG A 103 -23.23 -19.27 12.09
CA ARG A 103 -22.03 -19.43 12.91
C ARG A 103 -21.69 -18.20 13.75
N SER A 104 -22.59 -17.22 13.79
CA SER A 104 -22.54 -16.07 14.70
C SER A 104 -22.43 -16.54 16.14
N VAL A 105 -21.57 -15.88 16.93
CA VAL A 105 -21.46 -16.16 18.38
C VAL A 105 -22.80 -15.96 19.10
N TYR A 106 -23.65 -15.06 18.59
CA TYR A 106 -24.96 -14.75 19.14
C TYR A 106 -26.12 -15.47 18.43
N GLY A 107 -25.82 -16.37 17.48
CA GLY A 107 -26.82 -17.19 16.78
C GLY A 107 -27.78 -16.41 15.87
N ASN A 108 -27.45 -15.16 15.51
CA ASN A 108 -28.26 -14.34 14.61
C ASN A 108 -27.70 -14.42 13.18
N PRO A 109 -28.44 -14.99 12.21
CA PRO A 109 -27.96 -15.13 10.84
C PRO A 109 -28.00 -13.82 10.04
N ASP A 110 -28.80 -12.85 10.46
CA ASP A 110 -29.08 -11.62 9.70
C ASP A 110 -28.16 -10.46 10.09
N LEU A 111 -27.66 -10.44 11.33
CA LEU A 111 -26.85 -9.36 11.88
C LEU A 111 -25.42 -9.84 12.20
N PRO A 112 -24.39 -9.06 11.82
CA PRO A 112 -23.03 -9.29 12.31
C PRO A 112 -22.97 -9.27 13.83
N ASP A 113 -22.11 -10.09 14.42
CA ASP A 113 -21.97 -10.26 15.88
C ASP A 113 -21.84 -8.95 16.62
N PHE A 114 -21.13 -7.98 16.03
CA PHE A 114 -20.94 -6.70 16.68
C PHE A 114 -22.19 -5.82 16.75
N MET A 115 -23.08 -5.96 15.76
CA MET A 115 -24.36 -5.26 15.75
C MET A 115 -25.32 -5.86 16.77
N VAL A 116 -25.26 -7.19 16.95
CA VAL A 116 -26.07 -7.89 17.96
C VAL A 116 -25.69 -7.44 19.38
N PHE A 117 -24.39 -7.42 19.73
CA PHE A 117 -23.99 -6.98 21.07
C PHE A 117 -24.22 -5.48 21.29
N LEU A 118 -24.23 -4.66 20.23
CA LEU A 118 -24.57 -3.23 20.29
C LEU A 118 -26.09 -2.97 20.24
N ASN A 119 -26.91 -4.01 20.26
CA ASN A 119 -28.37 -3.93 20.28
C ASN A 119 -28.97 -3.20 19.06
N TRP A 120 -28.47 -3.50 17.86
CA TRP A 120 -29.05 -3.03 16.60
C TRP A 120 -30.18 -3.94 16.13
N ASP A 121 -31.26 -3.36 15.60
CA ASP A 121 -32.41 -4.13 15.12
C ASP A 121 -32.27 -4.59 13.65
N SER A 122 -31.51 -3.85 12.84
CA SER A 122 -31.34 -4.13 11.40
C SER A 122 -30.02 -3.60 10.86
N VAL A 123 -29.55 -4.16 9.75
CA VAL A 123 -28.36 -3.63 9.07
C VAL A 123 -28.66 -2.25 8.47
N PRO A 124 -27.81 -1.24 8.70
CA PRO A 124 -28.01 0.08 8.09
C PRO A 124 -27.86 0.03 6.57
N TRP A 125 -28.47 1.01 5.88
CA TRP A 125 -28.59 1.03 4.42
C TRP A 125 -27.25 0.92 3.68
N TYR A 126 -26.16 1.44 4.25
CA TYR A 126 -24.82 1.39 3.65
C TYR A 126 -24.13 0.02 3.76
N TRP A 127 -24.72 -0.94 4.48
CA TRP A 127 -24.30 -2.35 4.51
C TRP A 127 -25.02 -3.20 3.45
N LEU A 128 -26.06 -2.68 2.80
CA LEU A 128 -26.81 -3.41 1.79
C LEU A 128 -25.93 -3.70 0.57
N GLY A 129 -26.01 -4.92 0.04
CA GLY A 129 -25.21 -5.40 -1.09
C GLY A 129 -23.87 -6.02 -0.69
N PHE A 130 -23.38 -5.81 0.54
CA PHE A 130 -22.14 -6.44 1.01
C PHE A 130 -22.29 -7.95 1.28
N ASP A 131 -23.47 -8.53 1.13
CA ASP A 131 -23.65 -9.99 1.02
C ASP A 131 -23.07 -10.54 -0.32
N GLN A 132 -22.95 -9.70 -1.35
CA GLN A 132 -22.46 -10.06 -2.67
C GLN A 132 -21.00 -9.66 -2.90
N PHE A 133 -20.14 -10.61 -3.25
CA PHE A 133 -18.71 -10.35 -3.44
C PHE A 133 -18.43 -9.33 -4.55
N TRP A 134 -19.15 -9.39 -5.68
CA TRP A 134 -18.93 -8.47 -6.80
C TRP A 134 -19.21 -7.02 -6.41
N PHE A 135 -20.20 -6.79 -5.55
CA PHE A 135 -20.55 -5.47 -5.04
C PHE A 135 -19.46 -4.98 -4.08
N ALA A 136 -19.01 -5.84 -3.16
CA ALA A 136 -17.89 -5.53 -2.28
C ALA A 136 -16.61 -5.20 -3.07
N ALA A 137 -16.26 -6.01 -4.08
CA ALA A 137 -15.11 -5.79 -4.94
C ALA A 137 -15.19 -4.45 -5.70
N LEU A 138 -16.39 -4.05 -6.14
CA LEU A 138 -16.62 -2.73 -6.73
C LEU A 138 -16.43 -1.63 -5.68
N MET A 139 -16.99 -1.76 -4.48
CA MET A 139 -16.91 -0.76 -3.41
C MET A 139 -15.48 -0.58 -2.87
N VAL A 140 -14.67 -1.64 -2.85
CA VAL A 140 -13.24 -1.60 -2.51
C VAL A 140 -12.48 -0.58 -3.36
N LEU A 141 -12.89 -0.40 -4.62
CA LEU A 141 -12.29 0.58 -5.53
C LEU A 141 -13.08 1.89 -5.55
N ALA A 142 -14.41 1.80 -5.63
CA ALA A 142 -15.30 2.94 -5.82
C ALA A 142 -15.31 3.88 -4.62
N VAL A 143 -15.34 3.37 -3.38
CA VAL A 143 -15.42 4.20 -2.17
C VAL A 143 -14.13 5.02 -1.96
N PRO A 144 -12.92 4.42 -1.93
CA PRO A 144 -11.69 5.19 -1.86
C PRO A 144 -11.49 6.12 -3.07
N GLY A 145 -11.84 5.64 -4.28
CA GLY A 145 -11.73 6.41 -5.51
C GLY A 145 -12.64 7.64 -5.52
N ALA A 146 -13.91 7.50 -5.12
CA ALA A 146 -14.87 8.60 -5.04
C ALA A 146 -14.44 9.63 -3.98
N LEU A 147 -14.01 9.18 -2.80
CA LEU A 147 -13.48 10.06 -1.78
C LEU A 147 -12.27 10.86 -2.30
N ALA A 148 -11.31 10.17 -2.91
CA ALA A 148 -10.12 10.81 -3.46
C ALA A 148 -10.44 11.74 -4.62
N PHE A 149 -11.43 11.40 -5.45
CA PHE A 149 -11.89 12.27 -6.53
C PHE A 149 -12.50 13.55 -5.99
N VAL A 150 -13.45 13.47 -5.04
CA VAL A 150 -14.09 14.65 -4.46
C VAL A 150 -13.07 15.51 -3.69
N PHE A 151 -12.30 14.87 -2.79
CA PHE A 151 -11.28 15.55 -2.00
C PHE A 151 -10.19 16.17 -2.89
N GLY A 152 -9.68 15.40 -3.84
CA GLY A 152 -8.64 15.83 -4.77
C GLY A 152 -9.13 16.94 -5.70
N TRP A 153 -10.39 16.89 -6.15
CA TRP A 153 -10.97 17.93 -6.98
C TRP A 153 -11.03 19.26 -6.22
N LEU A 154 -11.51 19.24 -4.97
CA LEU A 154 -11.52 20.43 -4.11
C LEU A 154 -10.11 20.97 -3.85
N ALA A 155 -9.17 20.09 -3.49
CA ALA A 155 -7.81 20.48 -3.14
C ALA A 155 -7.01 21.01 -4.34
N PHE A 156 -7.04 20.30 -5.48
CA PHE A 156 -6.25 20.67 -6.66
C PHE A 156 -6.88 21.79 -7.49
N ARG A 157 -8.21 21.97 -7.43
CA ARG A 157 -8.88 23.17 -8.00
C ARG A 157 -8.48 24.43 -7.25
N SER A 158 -8.39 24.34 -5.92
CA SER A 158 -7.91 25.42 -5.04
C SER A 158 -6.40 25.61 -5.04
N ARG A 159 -5.67 24.89 -5.93
CA ARG A 159 -4.23 25.01 -6.13
C ARG A 159 -3.40 24.76 -4.87
N ILE A 160 -3.87 23.88 -3.99
CA ILE A 160 -3.12 23.46 -2.81
C ILE A 160 -1.89 22.66 -3.26
N THR A 161 -0.71 23.05 -2.80
CA THR A 161 0.57 22.46 -3.21
C THR A 161 1.45 22.11 -2.01
N GLY A 162 2.39 21.20 -2.26
CA GLY A 162 3.43 20.83 -1.29
C GLY A 162 2.88 20.35 0.06
N VAL A 163 3.48 20.86 1.13
CA VAL A 163 3.22 20.45 2.52
C VAL A 163 1.75 20.68 2.93
N TYR A 164 1.10 21.72 2.40
CA TYR A 164 -0.30 22.00 2.71
C TYR A 164 -1.23 20.85 2.31
N PHE A 165 -0.96 20.19 1.17
CA PHE A 165 -1.73 19.02 0.76
C PHE A 165 -1.49 17.83 1.72
N SER A 166 -0.25 17.64 2.17
CA SER A 166 0.09 16.61 3.16
C SER A 166 -0.66 16.83 4.48
N ILE A 167 -0.70 18.07 4.98
CA ILE A 167 -1.39 18.42 6.24
C ILE A 167 -2.90 18.16 6.12
N ILE A 168 -3.55 18.64 5.05
CA ILE A 168 -5.00 18.49 4.89
C ILE A 168 -5.37 17.02 4.65
N SER A 169 -4.57 16.27 3.88
CA SER A 169 -4.81 14.84 3.69
C SER A 169 -4.61 14.04 4.98
N GLN A 170 -3.66 14.42 5.84
CA GLN A 170 -3.50 13.83 7.16
C GLN A 170 -4.68 14.14 8.09
N ALA A 171 -5.19 15.38 8.06
CA ALA A 171 -6.38 15.78 8.82
C ALA A 171 -7.62 14.98 8.38
N MET A 172 -7.77 14.71 7.08
CA MET A 172 -8.81 13.82 6.57
C MET A 172 -8.71 12.43 7.19
N VAL A 173 -7.52 11.80 7.20
CA VAL A 173 -7.35 10.46 7.81
C VAL A 173 -7.72 10.48 9.29
N PHE A 174 -7.28 11.50 10.03
CA PHE A 174 -7.61 11.65 11.44
C PHE A 174 -9.12 11.81 11.67
N ALA A 175 -9.81 12.57 10.82
CA ALA A 175 -11.27 12.70 10.89
C ALA A 175 -11.98 11.36 10.62
N PHE A 176 -11.54 10.58 9.63
CA PHE A 176 -12.06 9.24 9.38
C PHE A 176 -11.81 8.30 10.56
N MET A 177 -10.61 8.34 11.13
CA MET A 177 -10.27 7.57 12.33
C MET A 177 -11.25 7.86 13.48
N LEU A 178 -11.45 9.14 13.81
CA LEU A 178 -12.39 9.54 14.87
C LEU A 178 -13.83 9.14 14.56
N ALA A 179 -14.27 9.26 13.30
CA ALA A 179 -15.60 8.83 12.89
C ALA A 179 -15.78 7.32 13.07
N PHE A 180 -14.83 6.51 12.61
CA PHE A 180 -14.89 5.05 12.70
C PHE A 180 -14.75 4.51 14.12
N PHE A 181 -14.17 5.28 15.05
CA PHE A 181 -14.18 4.95 16.48
C PHE A 181 -15.58 5.04 17.11
N ARG A 182 -16.52 5.76 16.51
CA ARG A 182 -17.89 5.88 17.03
C ARG A 182 -18.70 4.62 16.68
N ASN A 183 -19.17 3.90 17.70
CA ASN A 183 -20.02 2.72 17.53
C ASN A 183 -21.31 3.01 16.73
N GLU A 184 -21.86 4.22 16.89
CA GLU A 184 -23.05 4.70 16.17
C GLU A 184 -22.90 4.70 14.63
N MET A 185 -21.66 4.73 14.13
CA MET A 185 -21.39 4.70 12.69
C MET A 185 -21.52 3.31 12.06
N GLY A 186 -21.74 2.26 12.85
CA GLY A 186 -21.99 0.91 12.32
C GLY A 186 -20.76 0.23 11.72
N PHE A 187 -19.54 0.57 12.16
CA PHE A 187 -18.27 -0.01 11.71
C PHE A 187 -17.47 -0.70 12.83
N GLY A 188 -18.15 -1.14 13.90
CA GLY A 188 -17.52 -1.86 15.02
C GLY A 188 -16.74 -0.99 16.02
N GLY A 189 -16.68 0.32 15.82
CA GLY A 189 -16.05 1.28 16.74
C GLY A 189 -14.62 0.90 17.09
N ASN A 190 -14.27 0.98 18.38
CA ASN A 190 -12.93 0.67 18.89
C ASN A 190 -12.46 -0.76 18.60
N ASN A 191 -13.38 -1.73 18.52
CA ASN A 191 -13.05 -3.13 18.23
C ASN A 191 -12.80 -3.36 16.74
N GLY A 192 -13.45 -2.58 15.88
CA GLY A 192 -13.45 -2.80 14.44
C GLY A 192 -14.26 -4.03 14.04
N LEU A 193 -13.94 -4.59 12.88
CA LEU A 193 -14.54 -5.81 12.35
C LEU A 193 -13.56 -6.98 12.51
N THR A 194 -14.01 -8.03 13.19
CA THR A 194 -13.24 -9.24 13.54
C THR A 194 -14.05 -10.51 13.25
N ASP A 195 -13.51 -11.67 13.64
CA ASP A 195 -14.22 -12.95 13.60
C ASP A 195 -14.72 -13.39 12.22
N PHE A 196 -13.97 -13.03 11.19
CA PHE A 196 -14.23 -13.47 9.83
C PHE A 196 -14.09 -15.00 9.73
N LYS A 197 -15.12 -15.67 9.21
CA LYS A 197 -15.13 -17.14 9.04
C LYS A 197 -14.77 -17.56 7.63
N ASP A 198 -15.50 -17.04 6.65
CA ASP A 198 -15.38 -17.44 5.25
C ASP A 198 -15.15 -16.26 4.31
N ILE A 199 -14.54 -16.58 3.17
CA ILE A 199 -14.46 -15.72 2.00
C ILE A 199 -14.82 -16.56 0.77
N LEU A 200 -15.83 -16.16 0.00
CA LEU A 200 -16.28 -16.89 -1.20
C LEU A 200 -16.62 -18.37 -0.94
N GLY A 201 -17.14 -18.70 0.26
CA GLY A 201 -17.43 -20.07 0.67
C GLY A 201 -16.21 -20.91 1.10
N PHE A 202 -15.02 -20.30 1.13
CA PHE A 202 -13.81 -20.92 1.66
C PHE A 202 -13.54 -20.42 3.08
N GLU A 203 -13.32 -21.35 3.99
CA GLU A 203 -13.03 -21.06 5.38
C GLU A 203 -11.61 -20.49 5.55
N LEU A 204 -11.49 -19.35 6.23
CA LEU A 204 -10.24 -18.61 6.41
C LEU A 204 -9.21 -19.33 7.30
N SER A 205 -9.67 -20.27 8.14
CA SER A 205 -8.81 -21.08 9.00
C SER A 205 -7.93 -22.04 8.20
N ARG A 206 -8.40 -22.51 7.03
CA ARG A 206 -7.71 -23.52 6.20
C ARG A 206 -6.46 -22.96 5.54
N ASP A 207 -5.41 -23.78 5.53
CA ASP A 207 -4.12 -23.42 4.95
C ASP A 207 -4.21 -23.19 3.43
N THR A 208 -5.04 -23.96 2.74
CA THR A 208 -5.31 -23.76 1.31
C THR A 208 -5.94 -22.39 1.01
N THR A 209 -6.85 -21.91 1.85
CA THR A 209 -7.45 -20.58 1.72
C THR A 209 -6.42 -19.48 1.94
N LYS A 210 -5.58 -19.61 2.99
CA LYS A 210 -4.49 -18.67 3.28
C LYS A 210 -3.49 -18.58 2.13
N VAL A 211 -3.13 -19.71 1.52
CA VAL A 211 -2.29 -19.77 0.32
C VAL A 211 -2.99 -19.12 -0.88
N GLY A 212 -4.29 -19.35 -1.06
CA GLY A 212 -5.09 -18.71 -2.09
C GLY A 212 -5.09 -17.18 -1.97
N LEU A 213 -5.27 -16.65 -0.76
CA LEU A 213 -5.19 -15.20 -0.46
C LEU A 213 -3.80 -14.62 -0.73
N TYR A 214 -2.76 -15.38 -0.38
CA TYR A 214 -1.38 -15.01 -0.68
C TYR A 214 -1.13 -14.92 -2.21
N ILE A 215 -1.57 -15.94 -2.97
CA ILE A 215 -1.47 -15.94 -4.44
C ILE A 215 -2.25 -14.78 -5.03
N ALA A 216 -3.49 -14.54 -4.57
CA ALA A 216 -4.29 -13.41 -5.01
C ALA A 216 -3.55 -12.08 -4.79
N SER A 217 -2.92 -11.90 -3.63
CA SER A 217 -2.12 -10.72 -3.32
C SER A 217 -0.89 -10.58 -4.22
N ALA A 218 -0.21 -11.68 -4.54
CA ALA A 218 0.95 -11.69 -5.44
C ALA A 218 0.57 -11.33 -6.88
N VAL A 219 -0.54 -11.90 -7.38
CA VAL A 219 -1.09 -11.59 -8.70
C VAL A 219 -1.57 -10.14 -8.76
N SER A 220 -2.29 -9.67 -7.74
CA SER A 220 -2.71 -8.28 -7.64
C SER A 220 -1.53 -7.31 -7.62
N LEU A 221 -0.43 -7.63 -6.91
CA LEU A 221 0.78 -6.82 -6.93
C LEU A 221 1.38 -6.73 -8.33
N LEU A 222 1.46 -7.84 -9.06
CA LEU A 222 1.94 -7.84 -10.44
C LEU A 222 1.04 -6.98 -11.34
N ILE A 223 -0.29 -7.14 -11.25
CA ILE A 223 -1.25 -6.36 -12.04
C ILE A 223 -1.12 -4.86 -11.73
N VAL A 224 -1.11 -4.48 -10.45
CA VAL A 224 -0.95 -3.09 -10.01
C VAL A 224 0.38 -2.52 -10.49
N TYR A 225 1.47 -3.29 -10.38
CA TYR A 225 2.77 -2.88 -10.88
C TYR A 225 2.71 -2.58 -12.39
N LEU A 226 2.06 -3.43 -13.19
CA LEU A 226 1.88 -3.22 -14.63
C LEU A 226 1.03 -1.98 -14.93
N ILE A 227 -0.04 -1.75 -14.18
CA ILE A 227 -0.88 -0.55 -14.29
C ILE A 227 -0.06 0.71 -13.99
N CYS A 228 0.58 0.77 -12.83
CA CYS A 228 1.43 1.90 -12.43
C CYS A 228 2.53 2.16 -13.46
N ARG A 229 3.16 1.09 -13.96
CA ARG A 229 4.20 1.18 -14.99
C ARG A 229 3.66 1.78 -16.28
N THR A 230 2.51 1.32 -16.75
CA THR A 230 1.87 1.82 -17.97
C THR A 230 1.52 3.31 -17.85
N VAL A 231 1.00 3.72 -16.68
CA VAL A 231 0.71 5.14 -16.41
C VAL A 231 1.98 5.98 -16.46
N VAL A 232 3.04 5.53 -15.78
CA VAL A 232 4.32 6.24 -15.66
C VAL A 232 5.09 6.31 -16.99
N SER A 233 5.01 5.29 -17.84
CA SER A 233 5.67 5.28 -19.16
C SER A 233 4.88 6.04 -20.24
N SER A 234 3.62 6.37 -19.98
CA SER A 234 2.75 7.08 -20.93
C SER A 234 3.06 8.58 -21.05
N LYS A 235 2.34 9.27 -21.95
CA LYS A 235 2.34 10.75 -22.03
C LYS A 235 1.93 11.39 -20.70
N LEU A 236 1.00 10.76 -19.96
CA LEU A 236 0.57 11.24 -18.65
C LEU A 236 1.71 11.19 -17.64
N GLY A 237 2.50 10.11 -17.59
CA GLY A 237 3.64 10.00 -16.69
C GLY A 237 4.69 11.09 -16.92
N ARG A 238 5.00 11.40 -18.19
CA ARG A 238 5.87 12.55 -18.54
C ARG A 238 5.29 13.88 -18.07
N LEU A 239 3.98 14.08 -18.22
CA LEU A 239 3.28 15.26 -17.73
C LEU A 239 3.36 15.35 -16.20
N LEU A 240 3.16 14.26 -15.47
CA LEU A 240 3.24 14.22 -14.00
C LEU A 240 4.64 14.62 -13.50
N ILE A 241 5.69 14.11 -14.15
CA ILE A 241 7.08 14.49 -13.82
C ILE A 241 7.30 15.98 -14.09
N ALA A 242 6.81 16.51 -15.22
CA ALA A 242 6.91 17.92 -15.52
C ALA A 242 6.12 18.79 -14.51
N VAL A 243 4.94 18.33 -14.07
CA VAL A 243 4.14 18.99 -13.03
C VAL A 243 4.89 19.03 -11.71
N ARG A 244 5.54 17.92 -11.32
CA ARG A 244 6.37 17.85 -10.12
C ARG A 244 7.51 18.87 -10.15
N ASP A 245 8.21 18.95 -11.27
CA ASP A 245 9.44 19.73 -11.38
C ASP A 245 9.15 21.24 -11.58
N ALA A 246 8.12 21.59 -12.35
CA ALA A 246 7.76 22.98 -12.63
C ALA A 246 6.27 23.16 -12.97
N GLU A 247 5.39 23.00 -11.97
CA GLU A 247 3.93 23.12 -12.11
C GLU A 247 3.47 24.38 -12.85
N ASN A 248 4.00 25.55 -12.49
CA ASN A 248 3.62 26.82 -13.11
C ASN A 248 3.94 26.82 -14.61
N ARG A 249 5.12 26.29 -15.00
CA ARG A 249 5.54 26.21 -16.41
C ARG A 249 4.63 25.31 -17.22
N VAL A 250 4.28 24.14 -16.69
CA VAL A 250 3.35 23.20 -17.35
C VAL A 250 1.99 23.85 -17.59
N ARG A 251 1.51 24.65 -16.65
CA ARG A 251 0.26 25.40 -16.79
C ARG A 251 0.35 26.49 -17.86
N PHE A 252 1.46 27.22 -17.93
CA PHE A 252 1.71 28.21 -19.00
C PHE A 252 1.75 27.57 -20.39
N LEU A 253 2.19 26.31 -20.48
CA LEU A 253 2.17 25.52 -21.72
C LEU A 253 0.76 25.00 -22.10
N GLY A 254 -0.28 25.36 -21.34
CA GLY A 254 -1.68 25.01 -21.64
C GLY A 254 -2.14 23.65 -21.12
N TYR A 255 -1.32 22.91 -20.37
CA TYR A 255 -1.72 21.62 -19.81
C TYR A 255 -2.58 21.78 -18.54
N SER A 256 -3.62 20.94 -18.42
CA SER A 256 -4.48 20.89 -17.24
C SER A 256 -3.83 20.12 -16.09
N VAL A 257 -2.98 20.81 -15.32
CA VAL A 257 -2.31 20.26 -14.13
C VAL A 257 -3.31 19.59 -13.16
N THR A 258 -4.43 20.26 -12.90
CA THR A 258 -5.46 19.77 -11.97
C THR A 258 -6.00 18.41 -12.38
N ASN A 259 -6.28 18.18 -13.66
CA ASN A 259 -6.81 16.91 -14.15
C ASN A 259 -5.77 15.78 -14.05
N ALA A 260 -4.51 16.09 -14.36
CA ALA A 260 -3.42 15.12 -14.25
C ALA A 260 -3.22 14.68 -12.78
N LYS A 261 -3.20 15.63 -11.84
CA LYS A 261 -3.11 15.35 -10.40
C LYS A 261 -4.32 14.59 -9.86
N LEU A 262 -5.52 14.99 -10.29
CA LEU A 262 -6.76 14.37 -9.86
C LEU A 262 -6.82 12.91 -10.29
N PHE A 263 -6.54 12.62 -11.57
CA PHE A 263 -6.52 11.26 -12.08
C PHE A 263 -5.53 10.37 -11.31
N VAL A 264 -4.28 10.81 -11.14
CA VAL A 264 -3.26 9.98 -10.48
C VAL A 264 -3.58 9.78 -8.99
N PHE A 265 -4.16 10.79 -8.33
CA PHE A 265 -4.57 10.68 -6.93
C PHE A 265 -5.74 9.73 -6.74
N THR A 266 -6.77 9.80 -7.60
CA THR A 266 -7.90 8.87 -7.57
C THR A 266 -7.44 7.44 -7.85
N LEU A 267 -6.61 7.22 -8.86
CA LEU A 267 -6.05 5.90 -9.15
C LEU A 267 -5.22 5.37 -7.97
N SER A 268 -4.41 6.22 -7.36
CA SER A 268 -3.64 5.89 -6.16
C SER A 268 -4.53 5.43 -5.00
N ALA A 269 -5.62 6.15 -4.75
CA ALA A 269 -6.58 5.79 -3.70
C ALA A 269 -7.29 4.46 -3.97
N MET A 270 -7.66 4.18 -5.22
CA MET A 270 -8.24 2.88 -5.61
C MET A 270 -7.26 1.73 -5.35
N ILE A 271 -5.98 1.92 -5.69
CA ILE A 271 -4.93 0.92 -5.43
C ILE A 271 -4.71 0.74 -3.92
N ALA A 272 -4.72 1.82 -3.14
CA ALA A 272 -4.63 1.75 -1.69
C ALA A 272 -5.83 0.99 -1.08
N GLY A 273 -7.04 1.21 -1.60
CA GLY A 273 -8.24 0.46 -1.23
C GLY A 273 -8.11 -1.03 -1.51
N LEU A 274 -7.63 -1.39 -2.70
CA LEU A 274 -7.33 -2.78 -3.05
C LEU A 274 -6.32 -3.42 -2.08
N ALA A 275 -5.25 -2.69 -1.72
CA ALA A 275 -4.30 -3.16 -0.71
C ALA A 275 -4.97 -3.45 0.64
N GLY A 276 -5.87 -2.57 1.09
CA GLY A 276 -6.66 -2.77 2.30
C GLY A 276 -7.52 -4.02 2.22
N ALA A 277 -8.25 -4.19 1.12
CA ALA A 277 -9.12 -5.35 0.90
C ALA A 277 -8.35 -6.68 0.88
N LEU A 278 -7.13 -6.70 0.34
CA LEU A 278 -6.27 -7.89 0.36
C LEU A 278 -5.62 -8.14 1.72
N TYR A 279 -5.39 -7.10 2.52
CA TYR A 279 -4.80 -7.17 3.85
C TYR A 279 -5.74 -7.81 4.87
N VAL A 280 -7.02 -7.40 4.91
CA VAL A 280 -7.95 -7.77 5.98
C VAL A 280 -8.17 -9.28 6.11
N PRO A 281 -8.41 -10.05 5.03
CA PRO A 281 -8.57 -11.51 5.13
C PRO A 281 -7.34 -12.24 5.68
N GLN A 282 -6.15 -11.62 5.58
CA GLN A 282 -4.90 -12.23 6.02
C GLN A 282 -4.56 -11.93 7.48
N VAL A 283 -4.98 -10.75 7.96
CA VAL A 283 -4.77 -10.33 9.35
C VAL A 283 -5.93 -10.73 10.24
N GLY A 284 -7.13 -10.90 9.68
CA GLY A 284 -8.33 -11.35 10.41
C GLY A 284 -9.06 -10.23 11.17
N ILE A 285 -8.63 -8.98 11.02
CA ILE A 285 -9.23 -7.80 11.67
C ILE A 285 -9.02 -6.55 10.82
N ILE A 286 -9.98 -5.63 10.89
CA ILE A 286 -9.82 -4.23 10.49
C ILE A 286 -10.39 -3.33 11.57
N ASN A 287 -9.62 -2.34 12.04
CA ASN A 287 -10.07 -1.41 13.08
C ASN A 287 -9.73 0.05 12.71
N PRO A 288 -10.28 1.04 13.45
CA PRO A 288 -10.04 2.44 13.13
C PRO A 288 -8.57 2.85 13.25
N GLY A 289 -7.74 2.09 13.99
CA GLY A 289 -6.30 2.31 14.10
C GLY A 289 -5.54 2.20 12.77
N GLU A 290 -6.10 1.53 11.75
CA GLU A 290 -5.52 1.51 10.40
C GLU A 290 -5.64 2.89 9.68
N PHE A 291 -6.52 3.77 10.17
CA PHE A 291 -6.59 5.18 9.81
C PHE A 291 -5.63 6.06 10.63
N ALA A 292 -4.72 5.51 11.43
CA ALA A 292 -3.85 6.35 12.23
C ALA A 292 -2.92 7.20 11.34
N PRO A 293 -2.78 8.52 11.59
CA PRO A 293 -1.82 9.36 10.88
C PRO A 293 -0.38 8.81 10.89
N ALA A 294 0.00 8.16 12.00
CA ALA A 294 1.28 7.47 12.12
C ALA A 294 1.49 6.41 11.02
N LYS A 295 0.44 5.65 10.66
CA LYS A 295 0.52 4.64 9.59
C LYS A 295 0.79 5.26 8.23
N SER A 296 0.14 6.38 7.91
CA SER A 296 0.45 7.12 6.68
C SER A 296 1.90 7.60 6.62
N ILE A 297 2.49 7.98 7.76
CA ILE A 297 3.91 8.34 7.85
C ILE A 297 4.78 7.11 7.64
N GLU A 298 4.47 5.96 8.27
CA GLU A 298 5.19 4.70 8.04
C GLU A 298 5.23 4.34 6.55
N MET A 299 4.11 4.47 5.83
CA MET A 299 4.04 4.22 4.38
C MET A 299 4.97 5.15 3.59
N ALA A 300 5.05 6.42 3.97
CA ALA A 300 5.99 7.36 3.34
C ALA A 300 7.45 6.96 3.60
N ILE A 301 7.76 6.41 4.78
CA ILE A 301 9.09 5.88 5.09
C ILE A 301 9.42 4.69 4.18
N TRP A 302 8.48 3.77 3.95
CA TRP A 302 8.68 2.62 3.05
C TRP A 302 9.10 3.08 1.66
N VAL A 303 8.36 4.03 1.09
CA VAL A 303 8.64 4.58 -0.24
C VAL A 303 9.95 5.38 -0.25
N ALA A 304 10.24 6.15 0.79
CA ALA A 304 11.48 6.92 0.91
C ALA A 304 12.72 6.00 0.94
N VAL A 305 12.70 4.98 1.79
CA VAL A 305 13.76 3.97 1.94
C VAL A 305 13.96 3.21 0.63
N GLY A 306 12.87 2.77 0.01
CA GLY A 306 12.89 2.10 -1.29
C GLY A 306 13.50 2.96 -2.40
N GLY A 307 13.24 4.26 -2.36
CA GLY A 307 13.65 5.24 -3.37
C GLY A 307 12.44 5.73 -4.16
N ARG A 308 11.89 6.87 -3.76
CA ARG A 308 10.70 7.47 -4.40
C ARG A 308 10.92 7.73 -5.90
N GLY A 309 9.87 7.53 -6.69
CA GLY A 309 9.89 7.60 -8.15
C GLY A 309 10.53 6.36 -8.79
N THR A 310 10.56 5.24 -8.06
CA THR A 310 10.95 3.93 -8.56
C THR A 310 9.97 2.87 -8.04
N LEU A 311 9.10 2.39 -8.93
CA LEU A 311 8.05 1.42 -8.55
C LEU A 311 8.61 0.19 -7.83
N PHE A 312 9.71 -0.39 -8.32
CA PHE A 312 10.34 -1.53 -7.66
C PHE A 312 11.02 -1.17 -6.34
N GLY A 313 11.54 0.05 -6.22
CA GLY A 313 12.07 0.56 -4.95
C GLY A 313 10.98 0.59 -3.88
N ALA A 314 9.79 1.09 -4.20
CA ALA A 314 8.66 1.10 -3.26
C ALA A 314 8.30 -0.30 -2.74
N ILE A 315 8.31 -1.33 -3.62
CA ILE A 315 8.10 -2.73 -3.23
C ILE A 315 9.21 -3.18 -2.26
N ILE A 316 10.49 -2.99 -2.61
CA ILE A 316 11.61 -3.36 -1.74
C ILE A 316 11.50 -2.66 -0.38
N GLY A 317 11.19 -1.37 -0.37
CA GLY A 317 11.04 -0.59 0.85
C GLY A 317 9.93 -1.12 1.76
N ALA A 318 8.77 -1.48 1.17
CA ALA A 318 7.68 -2.09 1.92
C ALA A 318 8.09 -3.42 2.56
N PHE A 319 8.75 -4.31 1.81
CA PHE A 319 9.23 -5.59 2.32
C PHE A 319 10.32 -5.42 3.39
N ALA A 320 11.30 -4.57 3.14
CA ALA A 320 12.43 -4.35 4.05
C ALA A 320 11.97 -3.78 5.39
N ILE A 321 11.13 -2.73 5.36
CA ILE A 321 10.68 -2.06 6.59
C ILE A 321 9.69 -2.93 7.36
N ASN A 322 8.77 -3.63 6.69
CA ASN A 322 7.83 -4.50 7.39
C ASN A 322 8.49 -5.80 7.89
N GLY A 323 9.49 -6.31 7.17
CA GLY A 323 10.35 -7.40 7.65
C GLY A 323 11.14 -7.00 8.89
N ALA A 324 11.76 -5.81 8.87
CA ALA A 324 12.40 -5.23 10.04
C ALA A 324 11.39 -5.04 11.19
N ARG A 325 10.18 -4.55 10.90
CA ARG A 325 9.12 -4.41 11.90
C ARG A 325 8.84 -5.74 12.57
N THR A 326 8.58 -6.80 11.81
CA THR A 326 8.30 -8.13 12.36
C THR A 326 9.45 -8.67 13.21
N TYR A 327 10.69 -8.45 12.80
CA TYR A 327 11.86 -8.82 13.61
C TYR A 327 11.96 -8.01 14.91
N PHE A 328 11.93 -6.67 14.83
CA PHE A 328 12.07 -5.79 15.99
C PHE A 328 10.90 -5.93 16.96
N THR A 329 9.67 -6.16 16.49
CA THR A 329 8.53 -6.43 17.39
C THR A 329 8.67 -7.74 18.16
N ALA A 330 9.52 -8.66 17.70
CA ALA A 330 9.82 -9.90 18.43
C ALA A 330 11.07 -9.77 19.31
N ALA A 331 12.11 -9.08 18.83
CA ALA A 331 13.42 -9.01 19.49
C ALA A 331 13.59 -7.81 20.45
N ALA A 332 13.05 -6.64 20.11
CA ALA A 332 13.19 -5.40 20.90
C ALA A 332 12.08 -4.38 20.54
N PRO A 333 10.84 -4.54 21.06
CA PRO A 333 9.68 -3.75 20.67
C PRO A 333 9.85 -2.24 20.90
N GLU A 334 10.43 -1.86 22.04
CA GLU A 334 10.73 -0.48 22.44
C GLU A 334 11.69 0.24 21.49
N ILE A 335 12.56 -0.48 20.79
CA ILE A 335 13.56 0.10 19.88
C ILE A 335 12.94 0.40 18.51
N TRP A 336 11.82 -0.22 18.13
CA TRP A 336 11.24 -0.11 16.80
C TRP A 336 11.04 1.35 16.34
N LEU A 337 10.44 2.19 17.18
CA LEU A 337 10.16 3.59 16.82
C LEU A 337 11.44 4.41 16.68
N PHE A 338 12.45 4.17 17.52
CA PHE A 338 13.75 4.82 17.41
C PHE A 338 14.50 4.38 16.15
N PHE A 339 14.46 3.08 15.84
CA PHE A 339 15.03 2.53 14.61
C PHE A 339 14.36 3.15 13.38
N LEU A 340 13.03 3.18 13.34
CA LEU A 340 12.25 3.70 12.22
C LEU A 340 12.51 5.19 12.00
N GLY A 341 12.49 6.00 13.07
CA GLY A 341 12.79 7.43 13.00
C GLY A 341 14.23 7.72 12.56
N SER A 342 15.20 7.00 13.11
CA SER A 342 16.62 7.15 12.75
C SER A 342 16.88 6.75 11.30
N LEU A 343 16.27 5.66 10.85
CA LEU A 343 16.38 5.18 9.47
C LEU A 343 15.79 6.20 8.50
N PHE A 344 14.66 6.82 8.83
CA PHE A 344 14.06 7.86 7.99
C PHE A 344 14.96 9.09 7.87
N ILE A 345 15.52 9.57 8.99
CA ILE A 345 16.46 10.70 8.99
C ILE A 345 17.72 10.36 8.18
N LEU A 346 18.29 9.17 8.38
CA LEU A 346 19.47 8.71 7.66
C LEU A 346 19.23 8.63 6.15
N VAL A 347 18.13 8.01 5.73
CA VAL A 347 17.78 7.90 4.31
C VAL A 347 17.54 9.27 3.71
N THR A 348 16.82 10.16 4.39
CA THR A 348 16.50 11.49 3.83
C THR A 348 17.72 12.39 3.71
N LEU A 349 18.67 12.32 4.66
CA LEU A 349 19.89 13.14 4.64
C LEU A 349 21.01 12.55 3.77
N VAL A 350 21.27 11.25 3.88
CA VAL A 350 22.46 10.60 3.30
C VAL A 350 22.15 9.88 1.99
N MET A 351 20.94 9.35 1.83
CA MET A 351 20.54 8.55 0.68
C MET A 351 19.21 9.05 0.06
N PRO A 352 19.13 10.30 -0.45
CA PRO A 352 17.87 10.91 -0.89
C PRO A 352 17.20 10.22 -2.10
N GLN A 353 17.88 9.25 -2.73
CA GLN A 353 17.35 8.38 -3.78
C GLN A 353 17.03 6.95 -3.30
N GLY A 354 17.07 6.71 -1.98
CA GLY A 354 16.85 5.41 -1.35
C GLY A 354 17.84 4.33 -1.76
N ILE A 355 17.49 3.08 -1.44
CA ILE A 355 18.30 1.88 -1.72
C ILE A 355 18.58 1.75 -3.23
N VAL A 356 17.59 2.02 -4.08
CA VAL A 356 17.76 1.93 -5.54
C VAL A 356 18.78 2.96 -6.06
N GLY A 357 18.84 4.14 -5.46
CA GLY A 357 19.84 5.16 -5.78
C GLY A 357 21.26 4.72 -5.48
N VAL A 358 21.47 4.12 -4.30
CA VAL A 358 22.78 3.58 -3.89
C VAL A 358 23.22 2.46 -4.83
N TYR A 359 22.33 1.53 -5.15
CA TYR A 359 22.64 0.45 -6.08
C TYR A 359 23.08 0.96 -7.45
N LYS A 360 22.42 2.01 -7.97
CA LYS A 360 22.82 2.64 -9.24
C LYS A 360 24.18 3.32 -9.14
N PHE A 361 24.45 4.05 -8.07
CA PHE A 361 25.73 4.73 -7.83
C PHE A 361 26.92 3.76 -7.70
N LEU A 362 26.71 2.61 -7.03
CA LEU A 362 27.71 1.55 -6.95
C LEU A 362 28.01 0.92 -8.31
N ARG A 363 26.97 0.78 -9.16
CA ARG A 363 27.09 0.13 -10.46
C ARG A 363 27.59 1.06 -11.57
N SER A 364 27.44 2.37 -11.44
CA SER A 364 27.90 3.36 -12.45
C SER A 364 29.42 3.57 -12.43
N GLY A 365 30.15 3.00 -11.46
CA GLY A 365 31.58 3.27 -11.27
C GLY A 365 31.87 4.69 -10.75
N GLU A 366 30.82 5.51 -10.52
CA GLU A 366 30.93 6.87 -10.00
C GLU A 366 31.54 6.89 -8.60
N LEU A 367 31.40 5.83 -7.81
CA LEU A 367 32.10 5.68 -6.53
C LEU A 367 33.62 5.62 -6.74
N ILE A 368 34.10 4.83 -7.70
CA ILE A 368 35.53 4.71 -8.02
C ILE A 368 36.05 6.05 -8.56
N GLU A 369 35.26 6.74 -9.36
CA GLU A 369 35.59 8.05 -9.90
C GLU A 369 35.58 9.16 -8.83
N ALA A 370 34.65 9.09 -7.86
CA ALA A 370 34.55 10.03 -6.73
C ALA A 370 35.68 9.81 -5.72
N ILE A 371 36.01 8.55 -5.42
CA ILE A 371 37.17 8.18 -4.60
C ILE A 371 38.46 8.60 -5.31
N GLY A 372 38.58 8.34 -6.62
CA GLY A 372 39.71 8.76 -7.44
C GLY A 372 39.86 10.29 -7.50
N ARG A 373 38.75 11.04 -7.53
CA ARG A 373 38.76 12.52 -7.44
C ARG A 373 39.17 13.03 -6.05
N ARG A 374 38.78 12.35 -4.96
CA ARG A 374 39.25 12.68 -3.60
C ARG A 374 40.74 12.38 -3.43
N LEU A 375 41.21 11.21 -3.88
CA LEU A 375 42.62 10.83 -3.83
C LEU A 375 43.50 11.76 -4.69
N ARG A 376 43.00 12.24 -5.83
CA ARG A 376 43.69 13.26 -6.66
C ARG A 376 43.68 14.66 -6.06
N ARG A 377 42.81 14.96 -5.09
CA ARG A 377 42.74 16.27 -4.43
C ARG A 377 43.63 16.38 -3.19
N GLY A 378 44.26 15.30 -2.74
CA GLY A 378 45.22 15.35 -1.63
C GLY A 378 44.59 15.63 -0.25
N ASP A 379 43.26 15.53 -0.12
CA ASP A 379 42.56 15.61 1.15
C ASP A 379 42.44 14.19 1.74
N ALA A 380 43.52 13.68 2.31
CA ALA A 380 43.54 12.45 3.11
C ALA A 380 43.66 12.80 4.59
#